data_AF-A0A7S2CIA7-F1
#
_entry.id   AF-A0A7S2CIA7-F1
#
_cell.length_a   1.000
_cell.length_b   1.000
_cell.length_c   1.000
_cell.angle_alpha   90.00
_cell.angle_beta   90.00
_cell.angle_gamma   90.00
#
_symmetry.space_group_name_H-M   'P 1'
#
loop_
_entity.id
_entity.type
_entity.pdbx_description
1 polymer ?
#
loop_
_entity_poly.entity_id
_entity_poly.type
_entity_poly.pdbx_seq_one_letter_code
_entity_poly.pdbx_strand_id
1 'polypeptide(L)'
;FNKWTFSTMQVDTDNRMFYRYVVKLGPSGDEEFQIVHEKDWKKRIYPSKRQAAPGEALCQGPDDNGEDDMTWMISGQPGQQFEVCLDLEQTDMNWVVWWTEAEPAGNADEEAGAGE
;
A
#
# COMPACT_ATOMS: atom_id res chain seq x y z
N PHE A 1 3.95 6.57 7.83
CA PHE A 1 2.81 6.02 8.57
C PHE A 1 3.24 4.98 9.61
N ASN A 2 4.04 3.96 9.28
CA ASN A 2 4.45 2.90 10.22
C ASN A 2 5.93 2.99 10.68
N LYS A 3 6.61 4.12 10.47
CA LYS A 3 8.01 4.35 10.85
C LYS A 3 8.97 3.27 10.30
N TRP A 4 8.75 2.78 9.08
CA TRP A 4 9.55 1.71 8.46
C TRP A 4 9.57 0.40 9.26
N THR A 5 8.51 0.14 10.04
CA THR A 5 8.26 -1.18 10.64
C THR A 5 7.33 -2.00 9.75
N PHE A 6 7.20 -3.30 10.00
CA PHE A 6 6.37 -4.17 9.17
C PHE A 6 4.90 -4.11 9.56
N SER A 7 4.05 -3.84 8.58
CA SER A 7 2.61 -4.05 8.65
C SER A 7 2.20 -5.16 7.69
N THR A 8 1.35 -6.09 8.15
CA THR A 8 0.90 -7.22 7.33
C THR A 8 -0.17 -6.77 6.34
N MET A 9 0.06 -7.03 5.04
CA MET A 9 -0.99 -6.95 4.02
C MET A 9 -1.97 -8.11 4.18
N GLN A 10 -3.26 -7.87 3.95
CA GLN A 10 -4.29 -8.90 3.94
C GLN A 10 -4.35 -9.55 2.56
N VAL A 11 -4.35 -10.88 2.50
CA VAL A 11 -4.60 -11.61 1.26
C VAL A 11 -6.10 -11.57 0.94
N ASP A 12 -6.44 -11.46 -0.34
CA ASP A 12 -7.82 -11.57 -0.80
C ASP A 12 -8.35 -13.01 -0.65
N THR A 13 -9.64 -13.14 -0.32
CA THR A 13 -10.28 -14.44 -0.09
C THR A 13 -10.45 -15.26 -1.35
N ASP A 14 -10.62 -14.59 -2.48
CA ASP A 14 -10.93 -15.19 -3.77
C ASP A 14 -9.68 -15.30 -4.65
N ASN A 15 -8.71 -14.39 -4.49
CA ASN A 15 -7.40 -14.46 -5.12
C ASN A 15 -6.22 -14.43 -4.11
N ARG A 16 -5.57 -15.59 -3.91
CA ARG A 16 -4.39 -15.72 -3.02
C ARG A 16 -3.12 -15.02 -3.51
N MET A 17 -3.11 -14.56 -4.76
CA MET A 17 -2.03 -13.77 -5.34
C MET A 17 -2.29 -12.27 -5.23
N PHE A 18 -3.43 -11.87 -4.68
CA PHE A 18 -3.82 -10.49 -4.48
C PHE A 18 -3.78 -10.11 -3.00
N TYR A 19 -3.10 -9.00 -2.69
CA TYR A 19 -2.90 -8.51 -1.33
C TYR A 19 -3.29 -7.04 -1.22
N ARG A 20 -3.85 -6.64 -0.08
CA ARG A 20 -4.30 -5.28 0.20
C ARG A 20 -3.81 -4.74 1.53
N TYR A 21 -3.57 -3.44 1.60
CA TYR A 21 -3.27 -2.73 2.85
C TYR A 21 -3.76 -1.29 2.80
N VAL A 22 -4.50 -0.87 3.83
CA VAL A 22 -4.99 0.50 3.92
C VAL A 22 -3.95 1.39 4.63
N VAL A 23 -3.52 2.43 3.93
CA VAL A 23 -2.65 3.49 4.45
C VAL A 23 -3.51 4.71 4.76
N LYS A 24 -3.39 5.24 5.98
CA LYS A 24 -3.92 6.56 6.35
C LYS A 24 -2.80 7.59 6.28
N LEU A 25 -2.99 8.65 5.48
CA LEU A 25 -2.00 9.71 5.33
C LEU A 25 -1.85 10.51 6.62
N GLY A 26 -0.59 10.76 7.01
CA GLY A 26 -0.24 11.60 8.15
C GLY A 26 -0.46 13.10 7.88
N PRO A 27 -0.01 13.97 8.81
CA PRO A 27 -0.19 15.43 8.71
C PRO A 27 0.46 16.09 7.48
N SER A 28 1.48 15.47 6.87
CA SER A 28 2.10 15.94 5.63
C SER A 28 1.19 15.78 4.42
N GLY A 29 0.28 14.81 4.43
CA GLY A 29 -0.43 14.38 3.22
C GLY A 29 0.42 13.50 2.29
N ASP A 30 1.65 13.15 2.69
CA ASP A 30 2.55 12.30 1.91
C ASP A 30 3.02 11.11 2.74
N GLU A 31 2.99 9.92 2.14
CA GLU A 31 3.47 8.68 2.74
C GLU A 31 4.23 7.83 1.73
N GLU A 32 5.39 7.32 2.14
CA GLU A 32 6.23 6.44 1.33
C GLU A 32 6.16 5.00 1.81
N PHE A 33 6.30 4.05 0.88
CA PHE A 33 6.32 2.64 1.23
C PHE A 33 7.14 1.78 0.26
N GLN A 34 7.51 0.62 0.78
CA GLN A 34 7.97 -0.57 0.06
C GLN A 34 7.17 -1.76 0.57
N ILE A 35 7.12 -2.85 -0.20
CA ILE A 35 6.49 -4.10 0.25
C ILE A 35 7.61 -5.11 0.55
N VAL A 36 7.48 -5.87 1.62
CA VAL A 36 8.51 -6.81 2.07
C VAL A 36 7.94 -8.20 2.24
N HIS A 37 8.55 -9.18 1.60
CA HIS A 37 8.15 -10.57 1.71
C HIS A 37 8.67 -11.19 3.01
N GLU A 38 7.77 -11.79 3.81
CA GLU A 38 8.09 -12.51 5.06
C GLU A 38 8.95 -11.74 6.08
N LYS A 39 8.81 -10.41 6.15
CA LYS A 39 9.58 -9.54 7.07
C LYS A 39 11.11 -9.62 6.85
N ASP A 40 11.53 -9.98 5.64
CA ASP A 40 12.93 -10.03 5.24
C ASP A 40 13.25 -8.85 4.31
N TRP A 41 13.96 -7.83 4.82
CA TRP A 41 14.36 -6.67 4.01
C TRP A 41 15.21 -7.02 2.80
N LYS A 42 15.76 -8.24 2.73
CA LYS A 42 16.46 -8.74 1.54
C LYS A 42 15.52 -9.24 0.43
N LYS A 43 14.22 -9.23 0.69
CA LYS A 43 13.14 -9.62 -0.23
C LYS A 43 12.13 -8.48 -0.34
N ARG A 44 12.62 -7.28 -0.68
CA ARG A 44 11.79 -6.09 -0.87
C ARG A 44 11.31 -6.01 -2.32
N ILE A 45 10.07 -5.58 -2.47
CA ILE A 45 9.44 -5.20 -3.72
C ILE A 45 9.35 -3.67 -3.71
N TYR A 46 9.86 -3.05 -4.77
CA TYR A 46 10.07 -1.60 -4.85
C TYR A 46 9.96 -1.12 -6.31
N PRO A 47 9.73 0.18 -6.58
CA PRO A 47 9.71 0.71 -7.93
C PRO A 47 11.11 0.94 -8.50
N SER A 48 11.25 0.90 -9.83
CA SER A 48 12.49 1.23 -10.54
C SER A 48 12.87 2.73 -10.52
N LYS A 49 12.07 3.58 -9.86
CA LYS A 49 12.23 5.03 -9.76
C LYS A 49 11.80 5.45 -8.36
N ARG A 50 12.56 6.37 -7.75
CA ARG A 50 12.24 6.94 -6.42
C ARG A 50 10.91 7.68 -6.44
N GLN A 51 10.17 7.57 -5.34
CA GLN A 51 8.89 8.26 -5.10
C GLN A 51 7.90 8.11 -6.28
N ALA A 52 7.83 6.92 -6.87
CA ALA A 52 7.00 6.67 -8.03
C ALA A 52 5.51 6.64 -7.67
N ALA A 53 4.68 7.20 -8.55
CA ALA A 53 3.23 7.01 -8.54
C ALA A 53 2.84 5.70 -9.28
N PRO A 54 1.58 5.24 -9.20
CA PRO A 54 1.15 4.03 -9.90
C PRO A 54 1.34 4.18 -11.40
N GLY A 55 1.85 3.14 -12.07
CA GLY A 55 2.08 3.17 -13.51
C GLY A 55 3.33 3.95 -13.96
N GLU A 56 4.04 4.68 -13.08
CA GLU A 56 5.21 5.48 -13.47
C GLU A 56 6.53 4.70 -13.52
N ALA A 57 6.60 3.55 -12.85
CA ALA A 57 7.82 2.79 -12.69
C ALA A 57 7.54 1.29 -12.69
N LEU A 58 8.49 0.52 -13.20
CA LEU A 58 8.42 -0.94 -13.18
C LEU A 58 8.58 -1.40 -11.73
N CYS A 59 7.73 -2.34 -11.31
CA CYS A 59 7.95 -3.12 -10.11
C CYS A 59 9.24 -3.94 -10.24
N GLN A 60 10.06 -3.95 -9.18
CA GLN A 60 11.33 -4.67 -9.07
C GLN A 60 11.32 -5.59 -7.84
N GLY A 61 12.31 -6.49 -7.76
CA GLY A 61 12.42 -7.48 -6.70
C GLY A 61 11.47 -8.67 -6.89
N PRO A 62 11.25 -9.50 -5.84
CA PRO A 62 11.77 -9.35 -4.48
C PRO A 62 13.27 -9.63 -4.38
N ASP A 63 14.08 -8.64 -4.01
CA ASP A 63 15.53 -8.76 -3.82
C ASP A 63 16.08 -7.66 -2.88
N ASP A 64 17.41 -7.53 -2.78
CA ASP A 64 18.13 -6.50 -2.02
C ASP A 64 18.99 -5.56 -2.90
N ASN A 65 18.67 -5.46 -4.19
CA ASN A 65 19.44 -4.65 -5.15
C ASN A 65 19.01 -3.18 -5.18
N GLY A 66 17.79 -2.86 -4.75
CA GLY A 66 17.27 -1.49 -4.74
C GLY A 66 17.96 -0.59 -3.71
N GLU A 67 18.03 0.71 -3.94
CA GLU A 67 18.45 1.65 -2.90
C GLU A 67 17.34 1.85 -1.86
N ASP A 68 17.70 2.27 -0.65
CA ASP A 68 16.74 2.44 0.47
C ASP A 68 15.64 3.49 0.17
N ASP A 69 15.90 4.41 -0.75
CA ASP A 69 14.98 5.47 -1.17
C ASP A 69 14.18 5.15 -2.46
N MET A 70 14.25 3.89 -2.92
CA MET A 70 13.38 3.40 -3.98
C MET A 70 12.00 3.07 -3.41
N THR A 71 11.14 4.07 -3.35
CA THR A 71 9.83 4.00 -2.69
C THR A 71 8.71 4.37 -3.65
N TRP A 72 7.52 3.82 -3.41
CA TRP A 72 6.30 4.43 -3.93
C TRP A 72 5.88 5.56 -2.99
N MET A 73 5.26 6.61 -3.54
CA MET A 73 4.79 7.76 -2.78
C MET A 73 3.29 7.98 -2.99
N ILE A 74 2.53 7.93 -1.90
CA ILE A 74 1.11 8.28 -1.87
C ILE A 74 1.00 9.73 -1.41
N SER A 75 0.35 10.57 -2.21
CA SER A 75 0.08 11.97 -1.88
C SER A 75 -1.43 12.24 -1.89
N GLY A 76 -1.90 13.02 -0.92
CA GLY A 76 -3.31 13.36 -0.75
C GLY A 76 -3.54 14.33 0.40
N GLN A 77 -4.77 14.40 0.89
CA GLN A 77 -5.08 15.24 2.06
C GLN A 77 -4.70 14.53 3.36
N PRO A 78 -4.25 15.25 4.40
CA PRO A 78 -4.03 14.68 5.72
C PRO A 78 -5.26 13.92 6.23
N GLY A 79 -5.06 12.67 6.67
CA GLY A 79 -6.12 11.80 7.15
C GLY A 79 -6.88 11.03 6.07
N GLN A 80 -6.68 11.33 4.78
CA GLN A 80 -7.22 10.54 3.67
C GLN A 80 -6.65 9.12 3.70
N GLN A 81 -7.42 8.15 3.21
CA GLN A 81 -7.05 6.75 3.21
C GLN A 81 -6.92 6.24 1.78
N PHE A 82 -5.92 5.39 1.56
CA PHE A 82 -5.67 4.74 0.29
C PHE A 82 -5.48 3.25 0.53
N GLU A 83 -6.05 2.44 -0.35
CA GLU A 83 -5.84 1.00 -0.36
C GLU A 83 -4.71 0.66 -1.34
N VAL A 84 -3.59 0.20 -0.81
CA VAL A 84 -2.47 -0.33 -1.59
C VAL A 84 -2.79 -1.77 -1.98
N CYS A 85 -2.71 -2.05 -3.28
CA CYS A 85 -2.94 -3.35 -3.88
C CYS A 85 -1.64 -3.89 -4.45
N LEU A 86 -1.41 -5.20 -4.25
CA LEU A 86 -0.34 -5.98 -4.87
C LEU A 86 -0.99 -7.19 -5.57
N ASP A 87 -0.77 -7.32 -6.87
CA ASP A 87 -1.22 -8.46 -7.65
C ASP A 87 -0.02 -9.18 -8.28
N LEU A 88 0.30 -10.36 -7.76
CA LEU A 88 1.42 -11.17 -8.24
C LEU A 88 1.16 -11.87 -9.57
N GLU A 89 -0.09 -11.86 -10.07
CA GLU A 89 -0.45 -12.39 -11.39
C GLU A 89 -0.45 -11.31 -12.48
N GLN A 90 -0.29 -10.04 -12.10
CA GLN A 90 -0.22 -8.93 -13.06
C GLN A 90 1.00 -9.08 -13.99
N THR A 91 0.75 -8.97 -15.30
CA THR A 91 1.78 -9.06 -16.33
C THR A 91 2.41 -7.71 -16.69
N ASP A 92 1.66 -6.61 -16.55
CA ASP A 92 2.22 -5.27 -16.72
C ASP A 92 2.93 -4.86 -15.43
N MET A 93 4.27 -4.90 -15.46
CA MET A 93 5.11 -4.60 -14.32
C MET A 93 4.92 -3.19 -13.76
N ASN A 94 4.33 -2.25 -14.50
CA ASN A 94 4.01 -0.91 -13.98
C ASN A 94 2.77 -0.89 -13.07
N TRP A 95 1.97 -1.96 -13.10
CA TRP A 95 0.69 -2.08 -12.39
C TRP A 95 0.64 -3.28 -11.45
N VAL A 96 1.78 -3.91 -11.13
CA VAL A 96 1.84 -4.96 -10.09
C VAL A 96 1.48 -4.38 -8.71
N VAL A 97 1.86 -3.12 -8.48
CA VAL A 97 1.52 -2.35 -7.28
C VAL A 97 0.82 -1.06 -7.68
N TRP A 98 -0.32 -0.79 -7.07
CA TRP A 98 -1.08 0.45 -7.25
C TRP A 98 -1.87 0.77 -5.99
N TRP A 99 -2.51 1.93 -5.97
CA TRP A 99 -3.43 2.28 -4.91
C TRP A 99 -4.57 3.15 -5.44
N THR A 100 -5.70 3.06 -4.76
CA THR A 100 -6.87 3.91 -4.98
C THR A 100 -7.33 4.49 -3.66
N GLU A 101 -8.06 5.60 -3.69
CA GLU A 101 -8.71 6.12 -2.49
C GLU A 101 -9.59 5.02 -1.88
N ALA A 102 -9.41 4.76 -0.59
CA ALA A 102 -10.23 3.80 0.13
C ALA A 102 -11.57 4.47 0.43
N GLU A 103 -12.67 3.72 0.32
CA GLU A 103 -13.95 4.24 0.77
C GLU A 103 -13.84 4.66 2.24
N PRO A 104 -14.39 5.83 2.62
CA PRO A 104 -14.43 6.22 4.01
C PRO A 104 -15.14 5.09 4.75
N ALA A 105 -14.50 4.53 5.78
CA ALA A 105 -15.13 3.54 6.64
C ALA A 105 -16.50 4.10 7.04
N GLY A 106 -17.58 3.53 6.48
CA GLY A 106 -18.93 4.00 6.70
C GLY A 106 -19.16 4.13 8.20
N ASN A 107 -19.78 5.23 8.61
CA ASN A 107 -20.00 5.62 10.00
C ASN A 107 -20.76 4.49 10.75
N ALA A 108 -20.04 3.49 11.26
CA ALA A 108 -20.59 2.35 11.99
C ALA A 108 -20.86 2.68 13.47
N ASP A 109 -21.12 3.95 13.76
CA ASP A 109 -21.48 4.46 15.09
C ASP A 109 -22.59 5.51 14.92
N GLU A 110 -23.76 5.07 14.49
CA GLU A 110 -25.04 5.75 14.75
C GLU A 110 -26.15 4.69 14.63
N GLU A 111 -26.42 3.97 15.72
CA GLU A 111 -27.70 3.34 16.10
C GLU A 111 -27.53 2.81 17.54
N ALA A 112 -27.13 3.71 18.44
CA ALA A 112 -27.34 3.55 19.87
C ALA A 112 -28.48 4.50 20.27
N GLY A 113 -29.71 3.95 20.30
CA GLY A 113 -30.81 4.52 21.07
C GLY A 113 -32.00 5.05 20.27
N ALA A 114 -33.02 4.21 20.11
CA ALA A 114 -34.41 4.57 20.38
C ALA A 114 -35.27 3.31 20.37
N GLY A 115 -35.81 2.95 21.54
CA GLY A 115 -36.73 1.84 21.72
C GLY A 115 -37.25 1.89 23.14
N GLU A 116 -38.08 2.91 23.40
CA GLU A 116 -38.92 3.05 24.60
C GLU A 116 -39.92 1.89 24.75
#